data_AF-A0A6G0PXJ8-F1
#
_entry.id   AF-A0A6G0PXJ8-F1
#
_cell.length_a   1.000
_cell.length_b   1.000
_cell.length_c   1.000
_cell.angle_alpha   90.00
_cell.angle_beta   90.00
_cell.angle_gamma   90.00
#
_symmetry.space_group_name_H-M   'P 1'
#
loop_
_entity.id
_entity.type
_entity.pdbx_description
1 polymer ?
#
loop_
_entity_poly.entity_id
_entity_poly.type
_entity_poly.pdbx_seq_one_letter_code
_entity_poly.pdbx_strand_id
1 'polypeptide(L)'
;IEEPEKFDLVKVLTFDFHSRYFVLWTLPLEITFYLFIPGFVLAVLRLRQFWWVPFVPAYGWVVYEGWYTYRWDHMTLSTHAPTFAAGSMAAVIFVKINTWIGENSFTFSTYQVGAIRAIEGTTVSIIMSLSFQGLFFHWIHENIAPSTPGFPFISVLLTLVLVIEMLLPSGLSSLLEWSALRYCGKVSFSIYLLHG
;
A
#
# COMPACT_ATOMS: atom_id res chain seq x y z
N ILE A 1 20.82 -33.33 9.83
CA ILE A 1 19.58 -32.91 10.51
C ILE A 1 18.71 -34.15 10.56
N GLU A 2 18.85 -34.91 11.64
CA GLU A 2 18.10 -36.15 11.90
C GLU A 2 16.83 -35.78 12.69
N GLU A 3 15.73 -36.44 12.33
CA GLU A 3 14.32 -36.24 12.75
C GLU A 3 13.50 -35.21 11.93
N PRO A 4 12.79 -35.66 10.87
CA PRO A 4 11.80 -34.86 10.13
C PRO A 4 10.41 -34.81 10.81
N GLU A 5 10.30 -35.15 12.10
CA GLU A 5 9.01 -35.32 12.79
C GLU A 5 8.86 -34.38 14.00
N LYS A 6 8.30 -33.19 13.74
CA LYS A 6 7.36 -32.47 14.64
C LYS A 6 6.76 -31.28 13.89
N PHE A 7 6.14 -31.56 12.75
CA PHE A 7 5.30 -30.57 12.08
C PHE A 7 4.00 -30.42 12.88
N ASP A 8 3.94 -29.39 13.74
CA ASP A 8 2.76 -29.10 14.56
C ASP A 8 1.68 -28.45 13.68
N LEU A 9 0.88 -29.30 13.04
CA LEU A 9 -0.16 -28.89 12.09
C LEU A 9 -1.14 -27.89 12.72
N VAL A 10 -1.44 -28.03 14.02
CA VAL A 10 -2.32 -27.10 14.73
C VAL A 10 -1.67 -25.73 14.79
N LYS A 11 -0.41 -25.63 15.22
CA LYS A 11 0.30 -24.33 15.27
C LYS A 11 0.43 -23.66 13.90
N VAL A 12 0.62 -24.44 12.84
CA VAL A 12 0.67 -23.91 11.46
C VAL A 12 -0.70 -23.41 11.01
N LEU A 13 -1.76 -24.17 11.26
CA LEU A 13 -3.14 -23.80 10.90
C LEU A 13 -3.69 -22.65 11.77
N THR A 14 -3.25 -22.51 13.01
CA THR A 14 -3.57 -21.39 13.90
C THR A 14 -2.60 -20.21 13.73
N PHE A 15 -1.65 -20.32 12.81
CA PHE A 15 -0.65 -19.31 12.50
C PHE A 15 0.12 -18.77 13.71
N ASP A 16 0.57 -19.68 14.57
CA ASP A 16 1.46 -19.38 15.68
C ASP A 16 2.70 -18.62 15.20
N PHE A 17 3.07 -17.54 15.89
CA PHE A 17 4.08 -16.59 15.41
C PHE A 17 5.44 -17.23 15.11
N HIS A 18 5.83 -18.24 15.90
CA HIS A 18 7.11 -18.95 15.74
C HIS A 18 7.05 -20.08 14.70
N SER A 19 5.85 -20.44 14.23
CA SER A 19 5.60 -21.56 13.31
C SER A 19 5.15 -21.09 11.91
N ARG A 20 5.26 -19.80 11.60
CA ARG A 20 4.91 -19.21 10.31
C ARG A 20 6.02 -19.47 9.28
N TYR A 21 5.83 -20.45 8.42
CA TYR A 21 6.73 -20.71 7.30
C TYR A 21 6.59 -19.65 6.19
N PHE A 22 7.69 -19.42 5.48
CA PHE A 22 8.09 -18.25 4.67
C PHE A 22 7.04 -17.61 3.72
N VAL A 23 5.97 -18.31 3.31
CA VAL A 23 4.98 -17.81 2.33
C VAL A 23 3.64 -17.42 2.96
N LEU A 24 3.32 -17.95 4.16
CA LEU A 24 2.02 -17.77 4.83
C LEU A 24 2.08 -16.85 6.06
N TRP A 25 3.24 -16.29 6.38
CA TRP A 25 3.41 -15.44 7.56
C TRP A 25 2.56 -14.17 7.54
N THR A 26 2.18 -13.69 6.35
CA THR A 26 1.29 -12.54 6.16
C THR A 26 -0.19 -12.88 6.30
N LEU A 27 -0.59 -14.16 6.22
CA LEU A 27 -2.02 -14.52 6.22
C LEU A 27 -2.78 -14.05 7.47
N PRO A 28 -2.25 -14.17 8.70
CA PRO A 28 -2.95 -13.67 9.88
C PRO A 28 -3.10 -12.16 9.87
N LEU A 29 -2.08 -11.47 9.35
CA LEU A 29 -2.10 -10.02 9.18
C LEU A 29 -3.24 -9.69 8.21
N GLU A 30 -3.22 -10.28 7.01
CA GLU A 30 -4.23 -10.10 5.97
C GLU A 30 -5.66 -10.38 6.48
N ILE A 31 -5.90 -11.54 7.11
CA ILE A 31 -7.22 -11.90 7.68
C ILE A 31 -7.69 -10.85 8.69
N THR A 32 -6.78 -10.42 9.58
CA THR A 32 -7.11 -9.39 10.57
C THR A 32 -7.54 -8.10 9.90
N PHE A 33 -6.83 -7.66 8.85
CA PHE A 33 -7.20 -6.45 8.10
C PHE A 33 -8.54 -6.59 7.38
N TYR A 34 -8.84 -7.74 6.77
CA TYR A 34 -10.14 -7.95 6.13
C TYR A 34 -11.32 -7.83 7.10
N LEU A 35 -11.14 -8.17 8.38
CA LEU A 35 -12.16 -7.95 9.41
C LEU A 35 -12.30 -6.47 9.80
N PHE A 36 -11.21 -5.68 9.73
CA PHE A 36 -11.25 -4.25 10.04
C PHE A 36 -11.80 -3.39 8.91
N ILE A 37 -11.63 -3.79 7.64
CA ILE A 37 -12.06 -3.01 6.47
C ILE A 37 -13.55 -2.61 6.54
N PRO A 38 -14.51 -3.52 6.82
CA PRO A 38 -15.93 -3.14 6.93
C PRO A 38 -16.17 -2.06 7.99
N GLY A 39 -15.57 -2.20 9.18
CA GLY A 39 -15.69 -1.23 10.26
C GLY A 39 -15.09 0.13 9.88
N PHE A 40 -13.93 0.13 9.22
CA PHE A 40 -13.30 1.33 8.68
C PHE A 40 -14.19 2.04 7.65
N VAL A 41 -14.75 1.30 6.69
CA VAL A 41 -15.64 1.86 5.66
C VAL A 41 -16.88 2.48 6.30
N LEU A 42 -17.52 1.79 7.26
CA LEU A 42 -18.68 2.33 7.99
C LEU A 42 -18.33 3.61 8.76
N ALA A 43 -17.16 3.67 9.40
CA ALA A 43 -16.69 4.86 10.10
C ALA A 43 -16.49 6.04 9.12
N VAL A 44 -15.87 5.80 7.97
CA VAL A 44 -15.67 6.82 6.92
C VAL A 44 -17.01 7.32 6.38
N LEU A 45 -17.96 6.43 6.12
CA LEU A 45 -19.30 6.80 5.69
C LEU A 45 -20.01 7.67 6.75
N ARG A 46 -19.83 7.34 8.03
CA ARG A 46 -20.41 8.09 9.15
C ARG A 46 -19.86 9.51 9.29
N LEU A 47 -18.60 9.73 8.92
CA LEU A 47 -17.92 11.03 8.97
C LEU A 47 -18.39 12.02 7.88
N ARG A 48 -19.03 11.53 6.81
CA ARG A 48 -19.63 12.33 5.71
C ARG A 48 -18.65 13.37 5.16
N GLN A 49 -18.90 14.67 5.40
CA GLN A 49 -18.07 15.79 4.93
C GLN A 49 -16.80 16.02 5.75
N PHE A 50 -16.74 15.49 6.97
CA PHE A 50 -15.62 15.65 7.89
C PHE A 50 -14.62 14.49 7.82
N TRP A 51 -14.69 13.67 6.77
CA TRP A 51 -13.80 12.52 6.57
C TRP A 51 -12.31 12.91 6.53
N TRP A 52 -12.00 14.12 6.06
CA TRP A 52 -10.62 14.63 5.97
C TRP A 52 -10.00 14.92 7.34
N VAL A 53 -10.82 15.23 8.35
CA VAL A 53 -10.35 15.60 9.71
C VAL A 53 -9.52 14.48 10.36
N PRO A 54 -9.97 13.22 10.39
CA PRO A 54 -9.12 12.12 10.87
C PRO A 54 -8.10 11.63 9.83
N PHE A 55 -8.32 11.86 8.54
CA PHE A 55 -7.42 11.38 7.49
C PHE A 55 -6.10 12.14 7.47
N VAL A 56 -6.12 13.47 7.62
CA VAL A 56 -4.89 14.28 7.66
C VAL A 56 -3.91 13.83 8.76
N PRO A 57 -4.32 13.72 10.04
CA PRO A 57 -3.43 13.24 11.09
C PRO A 57 -3.05 11.77 10.90
N ALA A 58 -3.97 10.91 10.42
CA ALA A 58 -3.65 9.51 10.13
C ALA A 58 -2.59 9.39 9.03
N TYR A 59 -2.66 10.22 7.98
CA TYR A 59 -1.65 10.26 6.93
C TYR A 59 -0.30 10.75 7.46
N GLY A 60 -0.31 11.79 8.31
CA GLY A 60 0.89 12.26 9.01
C GLY A 60 1.53 11.17 9.87
N TRP A 61 0.71 10.40 10.60
CA TRP A 61 1.17 9.24 11.37
C TRP A 61 1.77 8.16 10.46
N VAL A 62 1.13 7.82 9.35
CA VAL A 62 1.64 6.82 8.39
C VAL A 62 2.99 7.21 7.81
N VAL A 63 3.17 8.49 7.45
CA VAL A 63 4.45 9.02 6.97
C VAL A 63 5.51 9.01 8.07
N TYR A 64 5.14 9.43 9.28
CA TYR A 64 6.02 9.42 10.45
C TYR A 64 6.52 8.00 10.77
N GLU A 65 5.62 7.03 10.93
CA GLU A 65 5.98 5.62 11.14
C GLU A 65 6.84 5.10 9.98
N GLY A 66 6.50 5.49 8.76
CA GLY A 66 7.28 5.19 7.56
C GLY A 66 8.75 5.59 7.63
N TRP A 67 9.01 6.74 8.24
CA TRP A 67 10.35 7.34 8.27
C TRP A 67 11.16 6.92 9.50
N TYR A 68 10.49 6.71 10.64
CA TYR A 68 11.14 6.53 11.94
C TYR A 68 11.08 5.10 12.47
N THR A 69 10.32 4.20 11.84
CA THR A 69 10.25 2.80 12.26
C THR A 69 10.78 1.86 11.19
N TYR A 70 11.49 0.82 11.65
CA TYR A 70 11.96 -0.24 10.80
C TYR A 70 10.94 -1.38 10.73
N ARG A 71 10.96 -2.10 9.62
CA ARG A 71 10.12 -3.27 9.38
C ARG A 71 10.95 -4.42 8.83
N TRP A 72 10.72 -5.58 9.41
CA TRP A 72 11.22 -6.84 8.94
C TRP A 72 10.05 -7.76 8.59
N ASP A 73 10.36 -8.80 7.86
CA ASP A 73 9.51 -9.96 7.68
C ASP A 73 9.29 -10.64 9.04
N HIS A 74 8.08 -11.17 9.24
CA HIS A 74 7.66 -11.83 10.49
C HIS A 74 7.57 -10.92 11.73
N MET A 75 7.18 -9.64 11.57
CA MET A 75 6.85 -8.76 12.70
C MET A 75 5.35 -8.73 13.02
N THR A 76 4.99 -8.17 14.17
CA THR A 76 3.60 -8.06 14.63
C THR A 76 2.76 -7.09 13.79
N LEU A 77 1.43 -7.23 13.88
CA LEU A 77 0.45 -6.40 13.15
C LEU A 77 0.66 -4.90 13.32
N SER A 78 0.98 -4.45 14.53
CA SER A 78 1.21 -3.04 14.85
C SER A 78 2.26 -2.39 13.95
N THR A 79 3.36 -3.10 13.68
CA THR A 79 4.47 -2.59 12.86
C THR A 79 4.07 -2.47 11.39
N HIS A 80 3.15 -3.32 10.91
CA HIS A 80 2.68 -3.26 9.53
C HIS A 80 1.43 -2.41 9.34
N ALA A 81 0.71 -2.06 10.41
CA ALA A 81 -0.55 -1.30 10.37
C ALA A 81 -0.49 -0.02 9.52
N PRO A 82 0.59 0.79 9.53
CA PRO A 82 0.69 1.97 8.66
C PRO A 82 0.59 1.66 7.17
N THR A 83 1.09 0.50 6.74
CA THR A 83 1.01 0.03 5.34
C THR A 83 -0.44 -0.19 4.91
N PHE A 84 -1.22 -0.83 5.78
CA PHE A 84 -2.63 -1.14 5.52
C PHE A 84 -3.51 0.09 5.65
N ALA A 85 -3.20 0.98 6.60
CA ALA A 85 -3.82 2.29 6.71
C ALA A 85 -3.60 3.11 5.43
N ALA A 86 -2.38 3.14 4.89
CA ALA A 86 -2.07 3.81 3.63
C ALA A 86 -2.96 3.29 2.48
N GLY A 87 -3.04 1.97 2.31
CA GLY A 87 -3.88 1.34 1.27
C GLY A 87 -5.37 1.65 1.44
N SER A 88 -5.88 1.55 2.66
CA SER A 88 -7.30 1.81 2.97
C SER A 88 -7.66 3.29 2.77
N MET A 89 -6.77 4.20 3.16
CA MET A 89 -6.95 5.64 2.93
C MET A 89 -6.90 5.97 1.44
N ALA A 90 -5.98 5.36 0.69
CA ALA A 90 -5.88 5.55 -0.75
C ALA A 90 -7.15 5.12 -1.49
N ALA A 91 -7.76 3.99 -1.10
CA ALA A 91 -9.05 3.56 -1.65
C ALA A 91 -10.16 4.57 -1.38
N VAL A 92 -10.24 5.13 -0.16
CA VAL A 92 -11.22 6.17 0.18
C VAL A 92 -10.97 7.45 -0.62
N ILE A 93 -9.72 7.88 -0.74
CA ILE A 93 -9.34 9.05 -1.52
C ILE A 93 -9.75 8.86 -2.98
N PHE A 94 -9.46 7.70 -3.58
CA PHE A 94 -9.88 7.37 -4.93
C PHE A 94 -11.41 7.46 -5.08
N VAL A 95 -12.18 6.81 -4.21
CA VAL A 95 -13.64 6.84 -4.26
C VAL A 95 -14.15 8.28 -4.15
N LYS A 96 -13.64 9.07 -3.20
CA LYS A 96 -14.06 10.48 -3.02
C LYS A 96 -13.75 11.34 -4.24
N ILE A 97 -12.55 11.21 -4.81
CA ILE A 97 -12.17 11.95 -6.02
C ILE A 97 -13.02 11.51 -7.21
N ASN A 98 -13.18 10.20 -7.41
CA ASN A 98 -13.95 9.66 -8.53
C ASN A 98 -15.44 10.05 -8.46
N THR A 99 -16.05 9.99 -7.27
CA THR A 99 -17.41 10.48 -7.05
C THR A 99 -17.52 11.98 -7.34
N TRP A 100 -16.57 12.79 -6.84
CA TRP A 100 -16.57 14.24 -7.09
C TRP A 100 -16.42 14.57 -8.58
N ILE A 101 -15.54 13.87 -9.30
CA ILE A 101 -15.38 14.02 -10.76
C ILE A 101 -16.70 13.71 -11.47
N GLY A 102 -17.35 12.60 -11.09
CA GLY A 102 -18.64 12.19 -11.66
C GLY A 102 -19.76 13.20 -11.38
N GLU A 103 -19.87 13.69 -10.16
CA GLU A 103 -20.88 14.68 -9.75
C GLU A 103 -20.70 16.03 -10.46
N ASN A 104 -19.46 16.45 -10.71
CA ASN A 104 -19.16 17.75 -11.31
C ASN A 104 -18.89 17.67 -12.82
N SER A 105 -18.98 16.48 -13.44
CA SER A 105 -18.61 16.23 -14.84
C SER A 105 -17.23 16.81 -15.17
N PHE A 106 -16.30 16.73 -14.22
CA PHE A 106 -14.99 17.34 -14.35
C PHE A 106 -14.15 16.59 -15.39
N THR A 107 -13.55 17.32 -16.32
CA THR A 107 -12.62 16.75 -17.30
C THR A 107 -11.22 17.30 -17.08
N PHE A 108 -10.23 16.42 -16.99
CA PHE A 108 -8.85 16.84 -16.87
C PHE A 108 -8.37 17.55 -18.14
N SER A 109 -7.77 18.72 -17.98
CA SER A 109 -7.03 19.38 -19.06
C SER A 109 -5.74 18.62 -19.38
N THR A 110 -5.26 18.69 -20.63
CA THR A 110 -3.99 18.10 -21.07
C THR A 110 -2.81 18.51 -20.17
N TYR A 111 -2.80 19.77 -19.70
CA TYR A 111 -1.75 20.24 -18.78
C TYR A 111 -1.85 19.59 -17.39
N GLN A 112 -3.08 19.38 -16.89
CA GLN A 112 -3.31 18.71 -15.60
C GLN A 112 -2.92 17.23 -15.69
N VAL A 113 -3.29 16.57 -16.79
CA VAL A 113 -2.84 15.19 -17.07
C VAL A 113 -1.31 15.15 -17.11
N GLY A 114 -0.66 16.06 -17.87
CA GLY A 114 0.80 16.13 -17.94
C GLY A 114 1.46 16.30 -16.57
N ALA A 115 0.92 17.18 -15.72
CA ALA A 115 1.42 17.37 -14.36
C ALA A 115 1.25 16.12 -13.49
N ILE A 116 0.08 15.46 -13.55
CA ILE A 116 -0.18 14.22 -12.80
C ILE A 116 0.77 13.10 -13.26
N ARG A 117 1.03 13.00 -14.57
CA ARG A 117 2.00 12.04 -15.13
C ARG A 117 3.45 12.32 -14.71
N ALA A 118 3.82 13.60 -14.61
CA ALA A 118 5.15 13.96 -14.09
C ALA A 118 5.31 13.53 -12.62
N ILE A 119 4.26 13.69 -11.81
CA ILE A 119 4.22 13.23 -10.41
C ILE A 119 4.31 11.70 -10.36
N GLU A 120 3.53 10.99 -11.18
CA GLU A 120 3.57 9.53 -11.29
C GLU A 120 4.97 9.02 -11.63
N GLY A 121 5.59 9.54 -12.69
CA GLY A 121 6.92 9.14 -13.13
C GLY A 121 8.01 9.42 -12.08
N THR A 122 7.90 10.56 -11.39
CA THR A 122 8.79 10.90 -10.26
C THR A 122 8.61 9.90 -9.12
N THR A 123 7.36 9.57 -8.78
CA THR A 123 7.03 8.62 -7.71
C THR A 123 7.55 7.22 -8.02
N VAL A 124 7.35 6.72 -9.25
CA VAL A 124 7.90 5.43 -9.71
C VAL A 124 9.42 5.44 -9.63
N SER A 125 10.07 6.53 -10.04
CA SER A 125 11.53 6.66 -9.96
C SER A 125 12.05 6.58 -8.53
N ILE A 126 11.36 7.22 -7.58
CA ILE A 126 11.69 7.14 -6.15
C ILE A 126 11.48 5.72 -5.62
N ILE A 127 10.36 5.05 -5.96
CA ILE A 127 10.12 3.65 -5.55
C ILE A 127 11.23 2.73 -6.05
N MET A 128 11.63 2.87 -7.32
CA MET A 128 12.73 2.10 -7.89
C MET A 128 14.04 2.41 -7.17
N SER A 129 14.33 3.68 -6.90
CA SER A 129 15.53 4.05 -6.14
C SER A 129 15.55 3.41 -4.75
N LEU A 130 14.44 3.46 -4.01
CA LEU A 130 14.35 2.85 -2.68
C LEU A 130 14.46 1.32 -2.73
N SER A 131 13.82 0.69 -3.71
CA SER A 131 13.81 -0.78 -3.84
C SER A 131 15.18 -1.36 -4.21
N PHE A 132 15.93 -0.64 -5.03
CA PHE A 132 17.27 -1.04 -5.49
C PHE A 132 18.40 -0.37 -4.70
N GLN A 133 18.08 0.30 -3.59
CA GLN A 133 19.06 1.01 -2.74
C GLN A 133 19.93 2.02 -3.52
N GLY A 134 19.37 2.67 -4.55
CA GLY A 134 19.92 3.89 -5.17
C GLY A 134 20.06 3.91 -6.69
N LEU A 135 19.27 3.13 -7.44
CA LEU A 135 19.35 2.99 -8.90
C LEU A 135 19.50 4.28 -9.73
N PHE A 136 18.98 5.42 -9.25
CA PHE A 136 18.98 6.69 -10.00
C PHE A 136 19.76 7.85 -9.36
N PHE A 137 20.13 7.76 -8.08
CA PHE A 137 20.54 8.96 -7.33
C PHE A 137 21.96 8.96 -6.79
N HIS A 138 22.70 7.84 -6.81
CA HIS A 138 24.09 7.83 -6.31
C HIS A 138 25.00 8.92 -6.92
N TRP A 139 24.69 9.35 -8.15
CA TRP A 139 25.45 10.37 -8.88
C TRP A 139 24.97 11.81 -8.68
N ILE A 140 23.73 12.02 -8.21
CA ILE A 140 23.08 13.34 -8.14
C ILE A 140 22.93 13.79 -6.68
N HIS A 141 22.67 12.88 -5.75
CA HIS A 141 22.52 13.19 -4.33
C HIS A 141 22.76 11.95 -3.46
N GLU A 142 23.31 12.12 -2.26
CA GLU A 142 23.43 11.00 -1.31
C GLU A 142 22.03 10.41 -1.02
N ASN A 143 21.98 9.11 -0.75
CA ASN A 143 20.71 8.44 -0.50
C ASN A 143 20.07 9.03 0.77
N ILE A 144 19.03 9.84 0.60
CA ILE A 144 18.29 10.50 1.69
C ILE A 144 17.52 9.47 2.52
N ALA A 145 17.26 8.28 1.95
CA ALA A 145 16.61 7.20 2.67
C ALA A 145 17.47 6.82 3.88
N PRO A 146 16.88 6.72 5.08
CA PRO A 146 17.61 6.33 6.27
C PRO A 146 18.37 5.02 6.00
N SER A 147 19.68 5.01 6.25
CA SER A 147 20.53 3.80 6.22
C SER A 147 20.23 2.86 7.40
N THR A 148 18.96 2.74 7.76
CA THR A 148 18.48 1.95 8.89
C THR A 148 18.23 0.51 8.46
N PRO A 149 18.53 -0.48 9.32
CA PRO A 149 18.26 -1.89 9.04
C PRO A 149 16.76 -2.15 8.82
N GLY A 150 16.38 -2.78 7.71
CA GLY A 150 15.00 -3.22 7.42
C GLY A 150 14.54 -2.93 5.99
N PHE A 151 13.27 -3.24 5.69
CA PHE A 151 12.66 -2.93 4.40
C PHE A 151 12.28 -1.44 4.29
N PRO A 152 12.51 -0.80 3.13
CA PRO A 152 12.16 0.59 2.91
C PRO A 152 10.64 0.77 2.89
N PHE A 153 10.15 1.85 3.49
CA PHE A 153 8.74 2.19 3.44
C PHE A 153 8.35 2.81 2.10
N ILE A 154 7.79 1.99 1.21
CA ILE A 154 7.31 2.42 -0.11
C ILE A 154 5.80 2.57 -0.19
N SER A 155 5.04 2.24 0.86
CA SER A 155 3.58 2.06 0.78
C SER A 155 2.86 3.33 0.34
N VAL A 156 3.25 4.50 0.87
CA VAL A 156 2.65 5.78 0.48
C VAL A 156 2.85 6.07 -1.01
N LEU A 157 4.09 5.91 -1.48
CA LEU A 157 4.45 6.12 -2.89
C LEU A 157 3.70 5.13 -3.79
N LEU A 158 3.65 3.86 -3.40
CA LEU A 158 2.94 2.83 -4.14
C LEU A 158 1.45 3.13 -4.24
N THR A 159 0.83 3.52 -3.12
CA THR A 159 -0.60 3.88 -3.11
C THR A 159 -0.90 5.12 -3.93
N LEU A 160 0.03 6.09 -3.99
CA LEU A 160 -0.11 7.26 -4.86
C LEU A 160 -0.12 6.87 -6.33
N VAL A 161 0.81 6.02 -6.77
CA VAL A 161 0.85 5.49 -8.14
C VAL A 161 -0.44 4.75 -8.47
N LEU A 162 -0.92 3.90 -7.56
CA LEU A 162 -2.17 3.16 -7.77
C LEU A 162 -3.38 4.09 -7.93
N VAL A 163 -3.51 5.13 -7.09
CA VAL A 163 -4.61 6.10 -7.20
C VAL A 163 -4.53 6.87 -8.52
N ILE A 164 -3.34 7.28 -8.94
CA ILE A 164 -3.14 7.96 -10.23
C ILE A 164 -3.56 7.05 -11.39
N GLU A 165 -3.10 5.79 -11.40
CA GLU A 165 -3.41 4.84 -12.47
C GLU A 165 -4.89 4.44 -12.50
N MET A 166 -5.59 4.45 -11.37
CA MET A 166 -7.04 4.25 -11.34
C MET A 166 -7.83 5.45 -11.89
N LEU A 167 -7.35 6.68 -11.66
CA LEU A 167 -8.00 7.90 -12.16
C LEU A 167 -7.69 8.16 -13.63
N LEU A 168 -6.46 7.88 -14.03
CA LEU A 168 -5.92 8.09 -15.36
C LEU A 168 -5.12 6.84 -15.75
N PRO A 169 -5.73 5.84 -16.40
CA PRO A 169 -5.02 4.63 -16.82
C PRO A 169 -3.90 4.93 -17.82
N SER A 170 -2.74 4.28 -17.67
CA SER A 170 -1.60 4.41 -18.59
C SER A 170 -0.99 3.07 -18.98
N GLY A 171 0.09 3.10 -19.76
CA GLY A 171 0.87 1.89 -20.06
C GLY A 171 1.39 1.20 -18.79
N LEU A 172 1.58 1.93 -17.68
CA LEU A 172 1.96 1.35 -16.39
C LEU A 172 0.86 0.43 -15.84
N SER A 173 -0.41 0.84 -15.90
CA SER A 173 -1.56 0.02 -15.50
C SER A 173 -1.66 -1.25 -16.33
N SER A 174 -1.43 -1.17 -17.64
CA SER A 174 -1.40 -2.35 -18.52
C SER A 174 -0.26 -3.31 -18.14
N LEU A 175 0.91 -2.78 -17.79
CA LEU A 175 2.03 -3.59 -17.28
C LEU A 175 1.71 -4.20 -15.92
N LEU A 176 1.11 -3.45 -14.99
CA LEU A 176 0.72 -3.92 -13.66
C LEU A 176 -0.39 -4.98 -13.73
N GLU A 177 -1.37 -4.81 -14.62
CA GLU A 177 -2.41 -5.80 -14.86
C GLU A 177 -1.81 -7.10 -15.40
N TRP A 178 -0.84 -6.98 -16.31
CA TRP A 178 -0.17 -8.13 -16.90
C TRP A 178 0.81 -8.84 -15.94
N SER A 179 1.53 -8.09 -15.10
CA SER A 179 2.61 -8.60 -14.24
C SER A 179 2.22 -8.77 -12.77
N ALA A 180 1.55 -7.80 -12.17
CA ALA A 180 1.30 -7.73 -10.72
C ALA A 180 -0.07 -8.32 -10.32
N LEU A 181 -1.15 -8.01 -11.04
CA LEU A 181 -2.49 -8.50 -10.69
C LEU A 181 -2.74 -9.94 -11.15
N ARG A 182 -2.17 -10.34 -12.30
CA ARG A 182 -2.32 -11.69 -12.85
C ARG A 182 -1.49 -12.76 -12.13
N TYR A 183 -0.34 -12.40 -11.56
CA TYR A 183 0.59 -13.34 -10.93
C TYR A 183 0.80 -13.14 -9.42
N CYS A 184 0.62 -11.91 -8.89
CA CYS A 184 0.92 -11.58 -7.49
C CYS A 184 -0.33 -11.17 -6.69
N GLY A 185 -1.50 -11.77 -6.97
CA GLY A 185 -2.82 -11.50 -6.38
C GLY A 185 -2.94 -11.64 -4.84
N LYS A 186 -2.10 -10.93 -4.08
CA LYS A 186 -2.18 -10.70 -2.63
C LYS A 186 -2.45 -9.22 -2.29
N VAL A 187 -2.18 -8.28 -3.20
CA VAL A 187 -2.53 -6.84 -3.02
C VAL A 187 -3.97 -6.53 -3.48
N SER A 188 -4.63 -7.50 -4.13
CA SER A 188 -5.79 -7.26 -5.00
C SER A 188 -7.17 -7.57 -4.38
N PHE A 189 -7.28 -8.04 -3.14
CA PHE A 189 -8.61 -8.42 -2.64
C PHE A 189 -9.42 -7.22 -2.11
N SER A 190 -8.78 -6.24 -1.48
CA SER A 190 -9.49 -5.04 -0.98
C SER A 190 -9.92 -4.08 -2.09
N ILE A 191 -9.25 -4.12 -3.24
CA ILE A 191 -9.44 -3.16 -4.35
C ILE A 191 -10.52 -3.66 -5.32
N TYR A 192 -10.58 -4.96 -5.62
CA TYR A 192 -11.63 -5.53 -6.49
C TYR A 192 -13.00 -5.62 -5.81
N LEU A 193 -13.08 -5.61 -4.48
CA LEU A 193 -14.37 -5.53 -3.76
C LEU A 193 -15.04 -4.14 -3.85
N LEU A 194 -14.34 -3.11 -4.33
CA LEU A 194 -14.89 -1.76 -4.55
C LEU A 194 -15.33 -1.52 -6.00
N HIS A 195 -15.12 -2.50 -6.89
CA HIS A 195 -15.52 -2.43 -8.29
C HIS A 195 -16.68 -3.40 -8.59
N GLY A 196 -17.70 -3.35 -7.73
CA GLY A 196 -19.01 -4.00 -7.91
C GLY A 196 -20.13 -2.96 -7.91
#